data_AF-A0A4Q5Y7L7-F1
#
_entry.id   AF-A0A4Q5Y7L7-F1
#
_cell.length_a   1.000
_cell.length_b   1.000
_cell.length_c   1.000
_cell.angle_alpha   90.00
_cell.angle_beta   90.00
_cell.angle_gamma   90.00
#
_symmetry.space_group_name_H-M   'P 1'
#
loop_
_entity.id
_entity.type
_entity.pdbx_description
1 polymer ?
#
loop_
_entity_poly.entity_id
_entity_poly.type
_entity_poly.pdbx_seq_one_letter_code
_entity_poly.pdbx_strand_id
1 'polypeptide(L)' 'SEDIYKTASEPKELVIVSSADHVDLYDRPDKIPFDKITSFFTQNLK' A
#
# COMPACT_ATOMS: atom_id res chain seq x y z
N SER A 1 -6.98 -1.48 -8.41
CA SER A 1 -6.93 -1.27 -6.94
C SER A 1 -8.20 -0.65 -6.37
N GLU A 2 -8.73 0.43 -6.95
CA GLU A 2 -9.93 1.11 -6.42
C GLU A 2 -11.20 0.27 -6.38
N ASP A 3 -11.47 -0.55 -7.39
CA ASP A 3 -12.69 -1.37 -7.41
C ASP A 3 -12.66 -2.48 -6.36
N ILE A 4 -11.49 -3.08 -6.11
CA ILE A 4 -11.29 -4.02 -5.01
C ILE A 4 -11.43 -3.30 -3.67
N TYR A 5 -10.90 -2.08 -3.55
CA TYR A 5 -11.09 -1.28 -2.34
C TYR A 5 -12.56 -1.00 -2.06
N LYS A 6 -13.40 -0.71 -3.08
CA LYS A 6 -14.85 -0.50 -2.89
C LYS A 6 -15.56 -1.74 -2.33
N THR A 7 -15.19 -2.94 -2.76
CA THR A 7 -15.89 -4.19 -2.42
C THR A 7 -15.32 -4.92 -1.21
N ALA A 8 -14.08 -4.65 -0.79
CA ALA A 8 -13.47 -5.27 0.38
C ALA A 8 -14.23 -4.90 1.68
N SER A 9 -14.21 -5.77 2.69
CA SER A 9 -14.78 -5.47 4.01
C SER A 9 -13.83 -4.61 4.84
N GLU A 10 -14.38 -3.84 5.78
CA GLU A 10 -13.56 -3.14 6.78
C GLU A 10 -12.99 -4.11 7.83
N PRO A 11 -11.80 -3.82 8.41
CA PRO A 11 -10.96 -2.63 8.17
C PRO A 11 -10.09 -2.74 6.89
N LYS A 12 -10.09 -1.71 6.05
CA LYS A 12 -9.29 -1.64 4.81
C LYS A 12 -8.72 -0.23 4.58
N GLU A 13 -7.63 -0.15 3.81
CA GLU A 13 -7.01 1.11 3.42
C GLU A 13 -6.51 1.06 1.97
N LEU A 14 -6.65 2.18 1.25
CA LEU A 14 -6.07 2.38 -0.08
C LEU A 14 -4.93 3.40 0.01
N VAL A 15 -3.71 2.96 -0.28
CA VAL A 15 -2.52 3.83 -0.31
C VAL A 15 -2.24 4.24 -1.76
N ILE A 16 -2.36 5.54 -2.05
CA ILE A 16 -2.03 6.12 -3.35
C ILE A 16 -0.63 6.72 -3.29
N VAL A 17 0.28 6.22 -4.13
CA VAL A 17 1.63 6.76 -4.28
C VAL A 17 1.62 7.75 -5.44
N SER A 18 1.76 9.04 -5.14
CA SER A 18 1.76 10.10 -6.15
C SER A 18 2.97 10.01 -7.07
N SER A 19 2.74 10.27 -8.36
CA SER A 19 3.80 10.28 -9.39
C SER A 19 4.58 8.96 -9.47
N ALA A 20 3.90 7.83 -9.30
CA ALA A 20 4.42 6.49 -9.55
C ALA A 20 3.64 5.83 -10.70
N ASP A 21 4.35 5.20 -11.63
CA ASP A 21 3.75 4.26 -12.58
C ASP A 21 3.69 2.85 -11.97
N HIS A 22 2.95 1.92 -12.59
CA HIS A 22 2.74 0.56 -12.13
C HIS A 22 4.03 -0.16 -11.76
N VAL A 23 5.08 -0.01 -12.58
CA VAL A 23 6.36 -0.69 -12.40
C VAL A 23 7.28 0.01 -11.40
N ASP A 24 7.02 1.26 -11.03
CA ASP A 24 7.88 2.01 -10.10
C ASP A 24 7.89 1.37 -8.71
N LEU A 25 6.79 0.70 -8.32
CA LEU A 25 6.69 0.03 -7.03
C LEU A 25 7.42 -1.33 -6.98
N TYR A 26 8.12 -1.72 -8.04
CA TYR A 26 8.85 -2.99 -8.09
C TYR A 26 10.29 -2.81 -7.61
N ASP A 27 10.96 -1.73 -8.03
CA ASP A 27 12.41 -1.59 -7.86
C ASP A 27 12.89 -0.17 -7.53
N ARG A 28 11.99 0.84 -7.41
CA ARG A 28 12.37 2.20 -7.00
C ARG A 28 12.15 2.40 -5.49
N PRO A 29 13.21 2.33 -4.66
CA PRO A 29 13.04 2.33 -3.21
C PRO A 29 12.45 3.63 -2.66
N ASP A 30 12.64 4.74 -3.37
CA ASP A 30 12.09 6.06 -3.04
C ASP A 30 10.57 6.17 -3.31
N LYS A 31 10.01 5.25 -4.10
CA LYS A 31 8.57 5.20 -4.43
C LYS A 31 7.82 4.17 -3.60
N ILE A 32 8.48 3.12 -3.14
CA ILE A 32 7.85 2.05 -2.38
C ILE A 32 7.56 2.56 -0.94
N PRO A 33 6.30 2.51 -0.45
CA PRO A 33 5.94 3.02 0.87
C PRO A 33 6.30 2.02 1.99
N PHE A 34 7.58 1.67 2.13
CA PHE A 34 8.08 0.67 3.09
C PHE A 34 7.70 0.98 4.54
N ASP A 35 7.71 2.24 4.95
CA ASP A 35 7.32 2.65 6.30
C ASP A 35 5.86 2.29 6.61
N LYS A 36 4.96 2.48 5.63
CA LYS A 36 3.55 2.13 5.78
C LYS A 36 3.35 0.62 5.88
N ILE A 37 4.04 -0.15 5.05
CA ILE A 37 4.00 -1.62 5.07
C ILE A 37 4.54 -2.16 6.40
N THR A 38 5.67 -1.62 6.86
CA THR A 38 6.28 -1.98 8.15
C THR A 38 5.35 -1.67 9.31
N SER A 39 4.74 -0.47 9.32
CA SER A 39 3.77 -0.09 10.36
C SER A 39 2.54 -0.99 10.35
N PHE A 40 2.01 -1.34 9.17
CA PHE A 40 0.86 -2.23 9.05
C PHE A 40 1.15 -3.59 9.68
N PHE A 41 2.27 -4.22 9.35
CA PHE A 41 2.61 -5.53 9.91
C PHE A 41 2.96 -5.46 11.39
N THR A 42 3.66 -4.42 11.84
CA THR A 42 3.96 -4.22 13.28
C THR A 42 2.69 -4.12 14.12
N GLN A 43 1.63 -3.53 13.58
CA GLN A 43 0.34 -3.37 14.28
C GLN A 43 -0.52 -4.64 14.27
N ASN A 44 -0.46 -5.42 13.18
CA ASN A 44 -1.43 -6.49 12.92
C ASN A 44 -0.87 -7.92 13.06
N LEU A 45 0.45 -8.10 13.02
CA LEU A 45 1.09 -9.39 13.26
C LEU A 45 1.77 -9.36 14.64
N LYS A 46 1.19 -10.12 15.58
CA LYS A 46 1.79 -10.40 16.90
C LYS A 46 2.40 -11.79 16.92
#